data_AF-A0A7L3L6U4-F1
#
_entry.id   AF-A0A7L3L6U4-F1
#
_cell.length_a   1.000
_cell.length_b   1.000
_cell.length_c   1.000
_cell.angle_alpha   90.00
_cell.angle_beta   90.00
_cell.angle_gamma   90.00
#
_symmetry.space_group_name_H-M   'P 1'
#
loop_
_entity.id
_entity.type
_entity.pdbx_description
1 polymer ?
#
loop_
_entity_poly.entity_id
_entity_poly.type
_entity_poly.pdbx_seq_one_letter_code
_entity_poly.pdbx_strand_id
1 'polypeptide(L)' 'VFTDLEIMAAIFASAIHDVDHPGVSNQFLINTNSELALMYNDASVLENHHLAVGFKLLQEDNCDIFQNLTKKQR' A
#
# COMPACT_ATOMS: atom_id res chain seq x y z
N VAL A 1 -8.94 24.27 -0.28
CA VAL A 1 -9.74 23.10 -0.72
C VAL A 1 -9.37 21.89 0.11
N PHE A 2 -8.09 21.48 0.12
CA PHE A 2 -7.59 20.38 0.95
C PHE A 2 -6.76 20.89 2.12
N THR A 3 -6.77 20.12 3.20
CA THR A 3 -5.93 20.24 4.39
C THR A 3 -4.54 19.67 4.14
N ASP A 4 -3.58 20.02 5.00
CA ASP A 4 -2.22 19.47 4.92
C ASP A 4 -2.18 17.94 5.06
N LEU A 5 -3.10 17.37 5.87
CA LEU A 5 -3.22 15.92 6.03
C LEU A 5 -3.70 15.25 4.73
N GLU A 6 -4.68 15.83 4.04
CA GLU A 6 -5.18 15.31 2.76
C GLU A 6 -4.11 15.39 1.66
N ILE A 7 -3.33 16.48 1.64
CA ILE A 7 -2.23 16.65 0.68
C ILE A 7 -1.13 15.60 0.94
N MET A 8 -0.73 15.43 2.20
CA MET A 8 0.27 14.42 2.59
C MET A 8 -0.21 13.00 2.28
N ALA A 9 -1.46 12.67 2.60
CA ALA A 9 -2.04 11.37 2.30
C ALA A 9 -2.05 11.08 0.78
N ALA A 10 -2.40 12.06 -0.05
CA ALA A 10 -2.38 11.90 -1.51
C ALA A 10 -0.97 11.67 -2.06
N ILE A 11 0.03 12.39 -1.54
CA ILE A 11 1.44 12.23 -1.94
C ILE A 11 1.95 10.86 -1.49
N PHE A 12 1.69 10.46 -0.24
CA PHE A 12 2.10 9.16 0.28
C PHE A 12 1.45 8.01 -0.50
N ALA A 13 0.13 8.07 -0.74
CA ALA A 13 -0.58 7.10 -1.56
C ALA A 13 0.05 6.98 -2.96
N SER A 14 0.37 8.11 -3.60
CA SER A 14 1.05 8.12 -4.90
C SER A 14 2.45 7.51 -4.85
N ALA A 15 3.20 7.71 -3.75
CA ALA A 15 4.54 7.15 -3.61
C ALA A 15 4.52 5.62 -3.45
N ILE A 16 3.51 5.07 -2.75
CA ILE A 16 3.43 3.62 -2.50
C ILE A 16 2.54 2.86 -3.49
N HIS A 17 1.85 3.54 -4.42
CA HIS A 17 0.71 2.94 -5.15
C HIS A 17 1.03 1.66 -5.91
N ASP A 18 2.27 1.49 -6.39
CA ASP A 18 2.75 0.30 -7.14
C ASP A 18 3.99 -0.34 -6.49
N VAL A 19 4.21 -0.13 -5.17
CA VAL A 19 5.38 -0.69 -4.47
C VAL A 19 5.36 -2.23 -4.51
N ASP A 20 6.48 -2.85 -4.86
CA ASP A 20 6.60 -4.32 -4.99
C ASP A 20 5.74 -4.94 -6.12
N HIS A 21 5.44 -4.16 -7.18
CA HIS A 21 4.72 -4.68 -8.35
C HIS A 21 5.58 -5.73 -9.13
N PRO A 22 5.08 -6.95 -9.38
CA PRO A 22 5.83 -8.05 -10.00
C PRO A 22 5.93 -7.98 -11.55
N GLY A 23 5.66 -6.81 -12.14
CA GLY A 23 5.58 -6.65 -13.61
C GLY A 23 4.46 -7.42 -14.34
N VAL A 24 3.45 -7.94 -13.64
CA VAL A 24 2.31 -8.67 -14.22
C VAL A 24 0.98 -8.16 -13.65
N SER A 25 -0.13 -8.35 -14.35
CA SER A 25 -1.45 -7.83 -13.92
C SER A 25 -2.15 -8.72 -12.88
N ASN A 26 -3.16 -8.17 -12.19
CA ASN A 26 -4.06 -8.94 -11.31
C ASN A 26 -4.64 -10.18 -12.00
N GLN A 27 -5.07 -10.05 -13.27
CA GLN A 27 -5.63 -11.18 -14.01
C GLN A 27 -4.61 -12.31 -14.23
N PHE A 28 -3.34 -11.96 -14.45
CA PHE A 28 -2.27 -12.97 -14.53
C PHE A 28 -2.14 -13.70 -13.20
N LEU A 29 -2.04 -12.97 -12.09
CA LEU A 29 -1.90 -13.52 -10.74
C LEU A 29 -3.05 -14.46 -10.36
N ILE A 30 -4.29 -14.10 -10.72
CA ILE A 30 -5.49 -14.91 -10.52
C ILE A 30 -5.43 -16.17 -11.38
N ASN A 31 -5.17 -16.03 -12.68
CA ASN A 31 -5.12 -17.16 -13.61
C ASN A 31 -4.00 -18.17 -13.27
N THR A 32 -2.93 -17.72 -12.62
CA THR A 32 -1.83 -18.58 -12.16
C THR A 32 -2.00 -19.09 -10.72
N ASN A 33 -3.12 -18.82 -10.04
CA ASN A 33 -3.34 -19.16 -8.63
C ASN A 33 -2.18 -18.72 -7.72
N SER A 34 -1.68 -17.50 -7.93
CA SER A 34 -0.57 -16.98 -7.13
C SER A 34 -0.96 -16.85 -5.66
N GLU A 35 0.02 -16.94 -4.76
CA GLU A 35 -0.19 -16.73 -3.31
C GLU A 35 -0.85 -15.38 -3.00
N LEU A 36 -0.52 -14.33 -3.77
CA LEU A 36 -1.15 -13.00 -3.62
C LEU A 36 -2.64 -13.04 -3.98
N ALA A 37 -3.00 -13.71 -5.07
CA ALA A 37 -4.40 -13.83 -5.49
C ALA A 37 -5.23 -14.61 -4.46
N LEU A 38 -4.65 -15.69 -3.90
CA LEU A 38 -5.26 -16.46 -2.81
C LEU A 38 -5.41 -15.62 -1.53
N MET A 39 -4.38 -14.86 -1.15
CA MET A 39 -4.38 -14.01 0.04
C MET A 39 -5.45 -12.92 -0.03
N TYR A 40 -5.60 -12.29 -1.19
CA TYR A 40 -6.53 -11.16 -1.40
C TYR A 40 -7.84 -11.56 -2.06
N ASN A 41 -8.14 -12.86 -2.16
CA ASN A 41 -9.40 -13.40 -2.67
C ASN A 41 -9.80 -12.81 -4.03
N ASP A 42 -8.83 -12.73 -4.96
CA ASP A 42 -8.97 -12.22 -6.33
C ASP A 42 -9.44 -10.74 -6.44
N ALA A 43 -9.58 -10.02 -5.33
CA ALA A 43 -10.09 -8.65 -5.29
C ALA A 43 -8.96 -7.65 -5.07
N SER A 44 -8.71 -6.80 -6.07
CA SER A 44 -7.69 -5.75 -6.03
C SER A 44 -6.35 -6.26 -5.48
N VAL A 45 -5.87 -7.36 -6.05
CA VAL A 45 -4.78 -8.20 -5.50
C VAL A 45 -3.51 -7.37 -5.29
N LEU A 46 -3.05 -6.70 -6.34
CA LEU A 46 -1.87 -5.86 -6.31
C LEU A 46 -2.09 -4.61 -5.47
N GLU A 47 -3.24 -3.95 -5.58
CA GLU A 47 -3.51 -2.72 -4.83
C GLU A 47 -3.53 -2.96 -3.30
N ASN A 48 -4.08 -4.10 -2.85
CA ASN A 48 -3.99 -4.51 -1.45
C ASN A 48 -2.55 -4.84 -1.04
N HIS A 49 -1.77 -5.47 -1.93
CA HIS A 49 -0.36 -5.79 -1.68
C HIS A 49 0.48 -4.51 -1.54
N HIS A 50 0.29 -3.54 -2.42
CA HIS A 50 0.98 -2.25 -2.40
C HIS A 50 0.74 -1.50 -1.07
N LEU A 51 -0.52 -1.47 -0.60
CA LEU A 51 -0.85 -0.94 0.72
C LEU A 51 -0.16 -1.71 1.85
N ALA A 52 -0.24 -3.05 1.82
CA ALA A 52 0.34 -3.89 2.86
C ALA A 52 1.86 -3.68 2.99
N VAL A 53 2.58 -3.66 1.87
CA VAL A 53 4.03 -3.41 1.83
C VAL A 53 4.35 -1.99 2.28
N GLY A 54 3.67 -0.98 1.72
CA GLY A 54 3.91 0.43 2.05
C GLY A 54 3.75 0.74 3.54
N PHE A 55 2.69 0.23 4.17
CA PHE A 55 2.48 0.41 5.62
C PHE A 55 3.39 -0.48 6.48
N LYS A 56 3.77 -1.67 6.01
CA LYS A 56 4.72 -2.54 6.72
C LYS A 56 6.09 -1.89 6.84
N LEU A 57 6.56 -1.21 5.79
CA LEU A 57 7.86 -0.54 5.77
C LEU A 57 7.99 0.58 6.81
N LEU A 58 6.88 1.16 7.29
CA LEU A 58 6.90 2.14 8.39
C LEU A 58 7.33 1.52 9.72
N GLN A 59 7.30 0.19 9.84
CA GLN A 59 7.70 -0.54 11.05
C GLN A 59 9.19 -0.86 11.08
N GLU A 60 9.92 -0.61 10.00
CA GLU A 60 11.38 -0.77 9.95
C GLU A 60 12.08 0.30 10.80
N ASP A 61 13.31 0.01 11.22
CA ASP A 61 14.10 0.89 12.08
C ASP A 61 14.27 2.28 11.46
N ASN A 62 13.79 3.32 12.16
CA ASN A 62 13.82 4.72 11.75
C ASN A 62 13.00 5.05 10.48
N CYS A 63 12.00 4.24 10.13
CA CYS A 63 11.16 4.48 8.94
C CYS A 63 9.75 5.03 9.24
N ASP A 64 9.33 5.16 10.50
CA ASP A 64 8.01 5.72 10.85
C ASP A 64 7.97 7.25 10.64
N ILE A 65 7.68 7.66 9.40
CA ILE A 65 7.47 9.07 9.03
C ILE A 65 6.19 9.67 9.64
N PHE A 66 5.31 8.84 10.24
CA PHE A 66 4.05 9.26 10.86
C PHE A 66 4.09 9.22 12.40
N GLN A 67 5.25 8.95 13.00
CA GLN A 67 5.42 8.77 14.45
C GLN A 67 4.86 9.94 15.29
N ASN A 68 4.98 11.17 14.78
CA ASN A 68 4.57 12.39 15.47
C ASN A 68 3.12 12.82 15.16
N LEU A 69 2.40 12.11 14.30
CA LEU A 69 0.96 12.35 14.10
C LEU A 69 0.17 11.90 15.32
N THR A 70 -0.95 12.59 15.60
CA THR A 70 -1.87 12.14 16.64
C THR A 70 -2.55 10.83 16.26
N LYS A 71 -3.04 10.06 17.24
CA LYS A 71 -3.82 8.84 17.01
C LYS A 71 -5.10 9.05 16.18
N LYS A 72 -5.59 10.30 16.05
CA LYS A 72 -6.76 10.63 15.24
C LYS A 72 -6.38 10.98 13.78
N GLN A 73 -5.14 11.40 13.56
CA GLN A 73 -4.61 11.70 12.23
C GLN A 73 -4.09 10.44 11.52
N ARG A 74 -3.57 9.47 12.28
CA ARG A 74 -3.30 8.10 11.81
C ARG A 74 -4.57 7.28 11.82
#